data_AF-A0A2A5CSU6-F1
#
_entry.id   AF-A0A2A5CSU6-F1
#
_cell.length_a   1.000
_cell.length_b   1.000
_cell.length_c   1.000
_cell.angle_alpha   90.00
_cell.angle_beta   90.00
_cell.angle_gamma   90.00
#
_symmetry.space_group_name_H-M   'P 1'
#
loop_
_entity.id
_entity.type
_entity.pdbx_description
1 polymer ?
#
loop_
_entity_poly.entity_id
_entity_poly.type
_entity_poly.pdbx_seq_one_letter_code
_entity_poly.pdbx_strand_id
1 'polypeptide(L)'
;MNHNFGMSMTSFGGQSMSVGAYTNQMNYMIKDNLNLSTQFSLASPMGGINPYAKNGFGGSQIYYGASLDYQPTENIFVKFSMNNYPRYGYARPYSSLYHTR
;
A
#
# COMPACT_ATOMS: atom_id res chain seq x y z
N MET A 1 5.55 -1.23 -17.68
CA MET A 1 4.55 -1.65 -16.66
C MET A 1 5.11 -2.88 -15.99
N ASN A 2 5.15 -2.90 -14.66
CA ASN A 2 5.68 -4.01 -13.89
C ASN A 2 4.52 -4.75 -13.20
N HIS A 3 4.49 -6.07 -13.30
CA HIS A 3 3.46 -6.90 -12.69
C HIS A 3 4.17 -7.87 -11.74
N ASN A 4 3.74 -7.88 -10.47
CA ASN A 4 4.30 -8.72 -9.43
C ASN A 4 3.18 -9.55 -8.79
N PHE A 5 3.46 -10.82 -8.52
CA PHE A 5 2.55 -11.71 -7.80
C PHE A 5 3.30 -12.32 -6.63
N GLY A 6 2.74 -12.17 -5.43
CA GLY A 6 3.28 -12.73 -4.20
C GLY A 6 2.23 -13.57 -3.50
N MET A 7 2.64 -14.68 -2.91
CA MET A 7 1.78 -15.50 -2.06
C MET A 7 2.43 -15.64 -0.70
N SER A 8 1.66 -15.46 0.36
CA SER A 8 2.10 -15.60 1.74
C SER A 8 1.22 -16.64 2.42
N MET A 9 1.85 -17.54 3.17
CA MET A 9 1.15 -18.57 3.94
C MET A 9 1.59 -18.47 5.38
N THR A 10 0.63 -18.51 6.29
CA THR A 10 0.87 -18.48 7.73
C THR A 10 0.12 -19.65 8.34
N SER A 11 0.78 -20.42 9.21
CA SER A 11 0.18 -21.52 9.93
C SER A 11 0.18 -21.23 11.43
N PHE A 12 -0.95 -21.45 12.09
CA PHE A 12 -1.09 -21.30 13.54
C PHE A 12 -2.02 -22.37 14.09
N GLY A 13 -1.55 -23.14 15.09
CA GLY A 13 -2.38 -24.12 15.80
C GLY A 13 -3.08 -25.17 14.92
N GLY A 14 -2.45 -25.62 13.84
CA GLY A 14 -3.03 -26.62 12.91
C GLY A 14 -3.97 -26.04 11.85
N GLN A 15 -4.22 -24.73 11.87
CA GLN A 15 -4.92 -24.00 10.80
C GLN A 15 -3.90 -23.25 9.95
N SER A 16 -4.00 -23.36 8.63
CA SER A 16 -3.19 -22.59 7.69
C SER A 16 -4.05 -21.52 7.02
N MET A 17 -3.54 -20.30 6.91
CA MET A 17 -4.12 -19.25 6.09
C MET A 17 -3.15 -18.94 4.96
N SER A 18 -3.66 -18.87 3.73
CA SER A 18 -2.91 -18.36 2.59
C SER A 18 -3.53 -17.07 2.05
N VAL A 19 -2.68 -16.12 1.69
CA VAL A 19 -3.05 -14.82 1.10
C VAL A 19 -2.24 -14.65 -0.18
N GLY A 20 -2.93 -14.45 -1.29
CA GLY A 20 -2.33 -14.05 -2.56
C GLY A 20 -2.40 -12.54 -2.72
N ALA A 21 -1.34 -11.93 -3.23
CA ALA A 21 -1.26 -10.52 -3.53
C ALA A 21 -0.76 -10.31 -4.96
N TYR A 22 -1.52 -9.56 -5.74
CA TYR A 22 -1.13 -9.11 -7.07
C TYR A 22 -0.84 -7.62 -7.01
N THR A 23 0.27 -7.16 -7.58
CA THR A 23 0.61 -5.74 -7.66
C THR A 23 0.99 -5.38 -9.09
N ASN A 24 0.35 -4.36 -9.64
CA ASN A 24 0.73 -3.72 -10.88
C ASN A 24 1.27 -2.32 -10.58
N GLN A 25 2.43 -2.01 -11.14
CA GLN A 25 3.02 -0.68 -11.08
C GLN A 25 3.24 -0.17 -12.50
N MET A 26 2.76 1.04 -12.77
CA MET A 26 2.98 1.74 -14.02
C MET A 26 3.73 3.03 -13.70
N ASN A 27 4.80 3.28 -14.43
CA ASN A 27 5.53 4.54 -14.39
C ASN A 27 5.48 5.10 -15.80
N TYR A 28 5.07 6.36 -15.92
CA TYR A 28 4.93 7.07 -17.18
C TYR A 28 5.62 8.42 -17.06
N MET A 29 6.61 8.65 -17.91
CA MET A 29 7.28 9.95 -18.02
C MET A 29 6.40 10.85 -18.90
N ILE A 30 5.78 11.86 -18.31
CA ILE A 30 4.97 12.84 -19.06
C ILE A 30 5.91 13.84 -19.75
N LYS A 31 6.98 14.23 -19.04
CA LYS A 31 8.08 15.08 -19.52
C LYS A 31 9.36 14.61 -18.85
N ASP A 32 10.51 15.09 -19.32
CA ASP A 32 11.81 14.79 -18.72
C ASP A 32 11.89 15.15 -17.22
N ASN A 33 11.10 16.14 -16.80
CA ASN A 33 11.00 16.60 -15.41
C ASN A 33 9.67 16.25 -14.72
N LEU A 34 8.82 15.41 -15.32
CA LEU A 34 7.51 15.09 -14.76
C LEU A 34 7.18 13.60 -14.94
N ASN A 35 7.18 12.87 -13.83
CA ASN A 35 6.94 11.43 -13.80
C ASN A 35 5.66 11.11 -13.04
N LEU A 36 4.76 10.38 -13.69
CA LEU A 36 3.55 9.82 -13.08
C LEU A 36 3.79 8.35 -12.77
N SER A 37 3.68 8.00 -11.49
CA SER A 37 3.75 6.63 -11.02
C SER A 37 2.40 6.23 -10.43
N THR A 38 1.84 5.13 -10.89
CA THR A 38 0.60 4.55 -10.35
C THR A 38 0.86 3.11 -9.93
N GLN A 39 0.30 2.72 -8.80
CA GLN A 39 0.40 1.39 -8.23
C GLN A 39 -0.99 0.89 -7.87
N PHE A 40 -1.27 -0.36 -8.21
CA PHE A 40 -2.50 -1.06 -7.88
C PHE A 40 -2.14 -2.41 -7.29
N SER A 41 -2.66 -2.73 -6.12
CA SER A 41 -2.42 -4.01 -5.45
C SER A 41 -3.75 -4.62 -4.99
N LEU A 42 -3.95 -5.90 -5.27
CA LEU A 42 -5.08 -6.69 -4.81
C LEU A 42 -4.56 -7.83 -3.95
N ALA A 43 -4.93 -7.86 -2.67
CA ALA A 43 -4.64 -8.94 -1.76
C ALA A 43 -5.92 -9.72 -1.45
N SER A 44 -5.93 -11.04 -1.60
CA SER A 44 -7.08 -11.88 -1.28
C SER A 44 -6.67 -13.11 -0.48
N PRO A 45 -7.41 -13.50 0.56
CA PRO A 45 -7.25 -14.81 1.15
C PRO A 45 -7.58 -15.89 0.10
N MET A 46 -6.71 -16.88 -0.06
CA MET A 46 -6.83 -17.96 -1.05
C MET A 46 -7.16 -19.32 -0.41
N GLY A 47 -6.99 -19.48 0.92
CA GLY A 47 -7.28 -20.73 1.59
C GLY A 47 -7.23 -20.68 3.11
N GLY A 48 -8.07 -21.50 3.73
CA GLY A 48 -7.94 -21.97 5.12
C GLY A 48 -8.52 -21.10 6.24
N ILE A 49 -9.33 -20.09 5.92
CA ILE A 49 -10.22 -19.44 6.88
C ILE A 49 -11.66 -19.72 6.47
N ASN A 50 -12.44 -20.22 7.43
CA ASN A 50 -13.88 -20.44 7.32
C ASN A 50 -14.56 -19.24 6.59
N PRO A 51 -15.25 -19.44 5.45
CA PRO A 51 -15.93 -18.37 4.71
C PRO A 51 -17.01 -17.64 5.54
N TYR A 52 -17.38 -18.18 6.71
CA TYR A 52 -18.32 -17.57 7.67
C TYR A 52 -17.64 -16.86 8.85
N ALA A 53 -16.31 -16.86 8.96
CA ALA A 53 -15.62 -16.14 10.02
C ALA A 53 -15.72 -14.63 9.76
N LYS A 54 -16.65 -13.97 10.47
CA LYS A 54 -16.79 -12.50 10.58
C LYS A 54 -15.60 -11.80 11.27
N ASN A 55 -14.40 -12.36 11.16
CA ASN A 55 -13.18 -11.64 11.54
C ASN A 55 -12.86 -10.74 10.35
N GLY A 56 -12.69 -9.43 10.56
CA GLY A 56 -12.53 -8.39 9.51
C GLY A 56 -11.33 -8.53 8.55
N PHE A 57 -10.72 -9.72 8.50
CA PHE A 57 -9.65 -10.18 7.61
C PHE A 57 -10.15 -11.04 6.43
N GLY A 58 -11.46 -11.34 6.34
CA GLY A 58 -12.01 -12.27 5.33
C GLY A 58 -12.27 -11.69 3.93
N GLY A 59 -12.06 -10.39 3.71
CA GLY A 59 -12.35 -9.74 2.43
C GLY A 59 -11.09 -9.48 1.60
N SER A 60 -11.19 -9.58 0.27
CA SER A 60 -10.14 -9.10 -0.62
C SER A 60 -9.88 -7.61 -0.36
N GLN A 61 -8.62 -7.25 -0.09
CA GLN A 61 -8.19 -5.89 0.17
C GLN A 61 -7.60 -5.28 -1.11
N ILE A 62 -8.12 -4.12 -1.50
CA ILE A 62 -7.65 -3.37 -2.66
C ILE A 62 -6.84 -2.18 -2.15
N TYR A 63 -5.60 -2.08 -2.61
CA TYR A 63 -4.74 -0.94 -2.38
C TYR A 63 -4.42 -0.28 -3.71
N TYR A 64 -4.34 1.04 -3.68
CA TYR A 64 -3.95 1.83 -4.83
C TYR A 64 -3.13 3.02 -4.36
N GLY A 65 -2.27 3.48 -5.24
CA GLY A 65 -1.43 4.64 -5.03
C GLY A 65 -1.16 5.34 -6.34
N ALA A 66 -1.08 6.66 -6.28
CA ALA A 66 -0.60 7.48 -7.38
C ALA A 66 0.40 8.50 -6.81
N SER A 67 1.50 8.71 -7.52
CA SER A 67 2.42 9.79 -7.25
C SER A 67 2.80 10.53 -8.53
N LEU A 68 2.88 11.83 -8.41
CA LEU A 68 3.36 12.74 -9.43
C LEU A 68 4.64 13.40 -8.90
N ASP A 69 5.74 13.08 -9.56
CA ASP A 69 7.08 13.55 -9.22
C ASP A 69 7.46 14.63 -10.25
N TYR A 70 7.64 15.88 -9.81
CA TYR A 70 7.97 17.03 -10.65
C TYR A 70 9.30 17.66 -10.20
N GLN A 71 10.25 17.76 -11.12
CA GLN A 71 11.59 18.30 -10.86
C GLN A 71 11.86 19.54 -11.75
N PRO A 72 11.35 20.73 -11.40
CA PRO A 72 11.46 21.91 -12.25
C PRO A 72 12.90 22.34 -12.53
N THR A 73 13.81 22.12 -11.58
CA THR A 73 15.25 22.38 -11.71
C THR A 73 16.02 21.24 -11.05
N GLU A 74 17.33 21.14 -11.28
CA GLU A 74 18.16 20.10 -10.65
C GLU A 74 18.10 20.12 -9.11
N ASN A 75 17.79 21.27 -8.51
CA ASN A 75 17.84 21.48 -7.06
C ASN A 75 16.45 21.47 -6.40
N ILE A 76 15.36 21.44 -7.17
CA ILE A 76 13.99 21.51 -6.65
C ILE A 76 13.24 20.26 -7.08
N PHE A 77 12.73 19.52 -6.10
CA PHE A 77 11.91 18.34 -6.31
C PHE A 77 10.58 18.48 -5.57
N VAL A 78 9.48 18.30 -6.27
CA VAL A 78 8.12 18.36 -5.74
C VAL A 78 7.43 17.02 -6.00
N LYS A 79 6.94 16.38 -4.94
CA LYS A 79 6.27 15.09 -5.02
C LYS A 79 4.87 15.16 -4.43
N PHE A 80 3.88 14.87 -5.25
CA PHE A 80 2.50 14.68 -4.80
C PHE A 80 2.22 13.20 -4.77
N SER A 81 1.87 12.63 -3.62
CA SER A 81 1.54 11.21 -3.50
C SER A 81 0.27 11.00 -2.72
N MET A 82 -0.62 10.15 -3.24
CA MET A 82 -1.82 9.69 -2.58
C MET A 82 -1.87 8.17 -2.62
N ASN A 83 -2.15 7.53 -1.50
CA ASN A 83 -2.29 6.08 -1.43
C ASN A 83 -3.25 5.65 -0.33
N ASN A 84 -3.82 4.45 -0.52
CA ASN A 84 -4.72 3.81 0.44
C ASN A 84 -4.06 2.60 1.13
N TYR A 85 -2.73 2.56 1.21
CA TYR A 85 -2.04 1.49 1.92
C TYR A 85 -2.34 1.59 3.42
N PRO A 86 -2.65 0.46 4.08
CA PRO A 86 -2.94 0.46 5.49
C PRO A 86 -1.64 0.77 6.23
N ARG A 87 -1.57 1.98 6.77
CA ARG A 87 -0.44 2.45 7.57
C ARG A 87 -0.56 1.85 8.97
N TYR A 88 -0.34 0.54 9.08
CA TYR A 88 -0.15 -0.10 10.38
C TYR A 88 1.18 0.40 10.95
N GLY A 89 1.14 1.45 11.79
CA GLY A 89 2.28 1.82 12.63
C GLY A 89 2.72 3.29 12.71
N TYR A 90 2.03 4.28 12.13
CA TYR A 90 2.40 5.70 12.33
C TYR A 90 1.19 6.63 12.46
N ALA A 91 0.35 6.36 13.44
CA ALA A 91 -0.67 7.28 13.88
C ALA A 91 -0.53 7.53 15.38
N ARG A 92 0.45 8.34 15.77
CA ARG A 92 0.38 9.37 16.83
C ARG A 92 1.57 10.34 16.69
N PRO A 93 1.46 11.49 16.00
CA PRO A 93 2.26 12.62 16.39
C PRO A 93 1.74 13.06 17.76
N TYR A 94 2.48 12.75 18.83
CA TYR A 94 2.28 13.41 20.10
C TYR A 94 2.58 14.90 19.88
N SER A 95 1.55 15.69 19.55
CA SER A 95 1.59 17.13 19.73
C SER A 95 1.50 17.38 21.24
N SER A 96 2.62 17.23 21.93
CA SER A 96 2.82 17.83 23.26
C SER A 96 2.84 19.34 23.06
N LEU A 97 1.66 19.95 22.99
CA LEU A 97 1.50 21.39 23.10
C LEU A 97 2.05 21.81 24.46
N TYR A 98 3.08 22.66 24.38
CA TYR A 98 3.73 23.36 25.47
C TYR A 98 2.72 23.87 26.51
N HIS A 99 2.76 23.30 27.71
CA HIS A 99 2.29 23.99 28.91
C HIS A 99 3.48 24.75 29.47
N THR A 100 3.61 26.01 29.09
CA THR A 100 4.44 26.96 29.85
C THR A 100 3.61 27.35 31.08
N ARG A 101 4.15 27.05 32.26
CA ARG A 101 3.67 27.57 33.55
C ARG A 101 3.96 29.05 33.69
#